data_AF-A0ABC8S8A7-F1
#
_entry.id   AF-A0ABC8S8A7-F1
#
_cell.length_a   1.000
_cell.length_b   1.000
_cell.length_c   1.000
_cell.angle_alpha   90.00
_cell.angle_beta   90.00
_cell.angle_gamma   90.00
#
_symmetry.space_group_name_H-M   'P 1'
#
loop_
_entity.id
_entity.type
_entity.pdbx_description
1 polymer ?
#
loop_
_entity_poly.entity_id
_entity_poly.type
_entity_poly.pdbx_seq_one_letter_code
_entity_poly.pdbx_strand_id
1 'polypeptide(L)'
;MEITIDHKHFKVRSEGLHGELVRIKEWNQFGYFSCLVNRSCLRWLKEMFSEALSWNRRDIFFRKFRRDGYCMWMQLENSRFGEFARITQMMNNGRRKGLIIPQGSQGIGWKGFRGLMEDVLSGGRNTRIHEKENQSLMVVSKSRVREQGNGGWVEMHKENTPANNKGDANA
;
A
#
# COMPACT_ATOMS: atom_id res chain seq x y z
N MET A 1 -4.57 5.45 -3.12
CA MET A 1 -3.67 4.53 -2.40
C MET A 1 -3.80 3.14 -3.00
N GLU A 2 -2.73 2.34 -2.96
CA GLU A 2 -2.65 1.02 -3.58
C GLU A 2 -1.98 0.02 -2.63
N ILE A 3 -2.39 -1.24 -2.68
CA ILE A 3 -1.81 -2.33 -1.88
C ILE A 3 -1.85 -3.63 -2.68
N THR A 4 -0.85 -4.50 -2.47
CA THR A 4 -0.85 -5.88 -2.93
C THR A 4 -1.07 -6.80 -1.73
N ILE A 5 -2.02 -7.72 -1.86
CA ILE A 5 -2.33 -8.73 -0.84
C ILE A 5 -2.33 -10.09 -1.55
N ASP A 6 -1.43 -10.97 -1.15
CA ASP A 6 -1.09 -12.20 -1.87
C ASP A 6 -0.80 -11.89 -3.36
N HIS A 7 -1.57 -12.46 -4.28
CA HIS A 7 -1.45 -12.26 -5.73
C HIS A 7 -2.48 -11.28 -6.29
N LYS A 8 -3.16 -10.50 -5.43
CA LYS A 8 -4.20 -9.54 -5.81
C LYS A 8 -3.73 -8.12 -5.54
N HIS A 9 -4.03 -7.22 -6.46
CA HIS A 9 -3.75 -5.80 -6.35
C HIS A 9 -5.03 -5.03 -6.11
N PHE A 10 -4.97 -4.06 -5.21
CA PHE A 10 -6.09 -3.24 -4.83
C PHE A 10 -5.75 -1.77 -4.90
N LYS A 11 -6.76 -0.97 -5.26
CA LYS A 11 -6.62 0.48 -5.40
C LYS A 11 -7.90 1.15 -4.96
N VAL A 12 -7.76 2.08 -4.03
CA VAL A 12 -8.86 2.91 -3.56
C VAL A 12 -8.52 4.37 -3.81
N ARG A 13 -9.43 5.07 -4.47
CA ARG A 13 -9.29 6.47 -4.86
C ARG A 13 -10.61 7.20 -4.68
N SER A 14 -10.53 8.42 -4.16
CA SER A 14 -11.67 9.34 -4.20
C SER A 14 -11.94 9.77 -5.64
N GLU A 15 -13.23 9.91 -5.97
CA GLU A 15 -13.74 10.35 -7.27
C GLU A 15 -14.87 11.37 -7.09
N GLY A 16 -15.12 12.16 -8.13
CA GLY A 16 -16.07 13.27 -8.13
C GLY A 16 -15.44 14.59 -7.68
N LEU A 17 -16.13 15.70 -7.99
CA LEU A 17 -15.64 17.07 -7.78
C LEU A 17 -15.22 17.36 -6.33
N HIS A 18 -15.91 16.76 -5.36
CA HIS A 18 -15.61 16.92 -3.92
C HIS A 18 -15.19 15.61 -3.23
N GLY A 19 -14.83 14.56 -4.00
CA GLY A 19 -14.47 13.26 -3.43
C GLY A 19 -15.63 12.54 -2.72
N GLU A 20 -16.86 12.84 -3.14
CA GLU A 20 -18.14 12.26 -2.69
C GLU A 20 -18.18 10.73 -2.86
N LEU A 21 -17.54 10.27 -3.93
CA LEU A 21 -17.49 8.87 -4.32
C LEU A 21 -16.07 8.34 -4.14
N VAL A 22 -15.98 7.03 -4.03
CA VAL A 22 -14.74 6.28 -3.86
C VAL A 22 -14.82 5.08 -4.77
N ARG A 23 -13.84 4.97 -5.65
CA ARG A 23 -13.68 3.79 -6.48
C ARG A 23 -12.72 2.82 -5.81
N ILE A 24 -13.18 1.58 -5.70
CA ILE A 24 -12.36 0.44 -5.30
C ILE A 24 -12.12 -0.40 -6.56
N LYS A 25 -10.86 -0.76 -6.80
CA LYS A 25 -10.46 -1.67 -7.87
C LYS A 25 -9.73 -2.86 -7.27
N GLU A 26 -9.98 -4.03 -7.82
CA GLU A 26 -9.26 -5.28 -7.59
C GLU A 26 -8.80 -5.80 -8.94
N TRP A 27 -7.56 -6.26 -9.05
CA TRP A 27 -7.13 -6.99 -10.24
C TRP A 27 -6.04 -8.00 -9.92
N ASN A 28 -5.95 -9.01 -10.77
CA ASN A 28 -4.85 -9.98 -10.83
C ASN A 28 -4.70 -10.46 -12.28
N GLN A 29 -3.86 -11.46 -12.52
CA GLN A 29 -3.68 -12.04 -13.85
C GLN A 29 -4.94 -12.68 -14.46
N PHE A 30 -5.96 -12.96 -13.66
CA PHE A 30 -7.18 -13.65 -14.08
C PHE A 30 -8.39 -12.72 -14.25
N GLY A 31 -8.30 -11.46 -13.84
CA GLY A 31 -9.43 -10.55 -13.98
C GLY A 31 -9.27 -9.21 -13.29
N TYR A 32 -10.27 -8.36 -13.53
CA TYR A 32 -10.38 -7.00 -13.01
C TYR A 32 -11.80 -6.75 -12.52
N PHE A 33 -11.93 -6.18 -11.33
CA PHE A 33 -13.19 -5.79 -10.71
C PHE A 33 -13.11 -4.33 -10.24
N SER A 34 -14.22 -3.61 -10.36
CA SER A 34 -14.32 -2.26 -9.82
C SER A 34 -15.73 -1.92 -9.38
N CYS A 35 -15.85 -1.40 -8.17
CA CYS A 35 -17.08 -0.82 -7.62
C CYS A 35 -16.88 0.65 -7.26
N LEU A 36 -17.99 1.38 -7.27
CA LEU A 36 -18.06 2.77 -6.86
C LEU A 36 -18.97 2.82 -5.63
N VAL A 37 -18.47 3.40 -4.55
CA VAL A 37 -19.19 3.53 -3.28
C VAL A 37 -19.11 4.98 -2.81
N ASN A 38 -20.03 5.38 -1.96
CA ASN A 38 -19.92 6.67 -1.28
C ASN A 38 -19.02 6.56 -0.03
N ARG A 39 -18.67 7.71 0.54
CA ARG A 39 -17.83 7.78 1.75
C ARG A 39 -18.44 7.07 2.97
N SER A 40 -19.76 7.09 3.16
CA SER A 40 -20.39 6.41 4.31
C SER A 40 -20.27 4.89 4.22
N CYS A 41 -20.43 4.33 3.04
CA CYS A 41 -20.19 2.92 2.77
C CYS A 41 -18.72 2.54 2.93
N LEU A 42 -17.78 3.43 2.55
CA LEU A 42 -16.36 3.21 2.82
C LEU A 42 -16.03 3.19 4.32
N ARG A 43 -16.63 4.09 5.12
CA ARG A 43 -16.49 4.08 6.59
C ARG A 43 -17.04 2.78 7.17
N TRP A 44 -18.23 2.38 6.74
CA TRP A 44 -18.82 1.10 7.13
C TRP A 44 -17.90 -0.07 6.79
N LEU A 45 -17.37 -0.15 5.57
CA LEU A 45 -16.41 -1.20 5.19
C LEU A 45 -15.18 -1.21 6.11
N LYS A 46 -14.61 -0.04 6.42
CA LYS A 46 -13.48 0.09 7.35
C LYS A 46 -13.80 -0.49 8.74
N GLU A 47 -15.00 -0.21 9.25
CA GLU A 47 -15.48 -0.76 10.52
C GLU A 47 -15.66 -2.27 10.44
N MET A 48 -16.21 -2.80 9.35
CA MET A 48 -16.38 -4.25 9.17
C MET A 48 -15.05 -5.01 9.11
N PHE A 49 -14.00 -4.42 8.53
CA PHE A 49 -12.66 -5.01 8.61
C PHE A 49 -12.06 -4.92 10.01
N SER A 50 -12.39 -3.88 10.79
CA SER A 50 -11.98 -3.79 12.19
C SER A 50 -12.64 -4.90 13.02
N GLU A 51 -13.95 -5.09 12.83
CA GLU A 51 -14.72 -6.17 13.46
C GLU A 51 -14.22 -7.56 13.04
N ALA A 52 -13.95 -7.76 11.74
CA ALA A 52 -13.41 -9.01 11.20
C ALA A 52 -12.05 -9.39 11.82
N LEU A 53 -11.19 -8.41 12.11
CA LEU A 53 -9.90 -8.65 12.76
C LEU A 53 -10.04 -9.12 14.22
N SER A 54 -11.13 -8.75 14.88
CA SER A 54 -11.47 -9.21 16.24
C SER A 54 -12.46 -10.39 16.27
N TRP A 55 -12.88 -10.88 15.10
CA TRP A 55 -14.00 -11.81 15.00
C TRP A 55 -13.67 -13.20 15.55
N ASN A 56 -14.60 -13.75 16.34
CA ASN A 56 -14.53 -15.14 16.78
C ASN A 56 -14.97 -16.08 15.65
N ARG A 57 -14.06 -16.94 15.19
CA ARG A 57 -14.26 -17.84 14.05
C ARG A 57 -15.38 -18.88 14.21
N ARG A 58 -15.99 -18.99 15.39
CA ARG A 58 -17.12 -19.90 15.65
C ARG A 58 -18.47 -19.35 15.17
N ASP A 59 -18.56 -18.05 14.93
CA ASP A 59 -19.81 -17.38 14.57
C ASP A 59 -19.85 -17.01 13.07
N ILE A 60 -21.06 -16.93 12.52
CA ILE A 60 -21.28 -16.52 11.12
C ILE A 60 -21.03 -15.02 10.99
N PHE A 61 -20.03 -14.63 10.19
CA PHE A 61 -19.80 -13.24 9.84
C PHE A 61 -20.63 -12.86 8.60
N PHE A 62 -21.68 -12.06 8.80
CA PHE A 62 -22.44 -11.42 7.73
C PHE A 62 -22.82 -10.01 8.14
N ARG A 63 -22.42 -9.02 7.34
CA ARG A 63 -22.74 -7.61 7.59
C ARG A 63 -23.27 -6.97 6.33
N LYS A 64 -24.33 -6.18 6.44
CA LYS A 64 -25.05 -5.60 5.30
C LYS A 64 -25.18 -4.09 5.45
N PHE A 65 -24.95 -3.38 4.36
CA PHE A 65 -25.14 -1.94 4.23
C PHE A 65 -26.13 -1.67 3.10
N ARG A 66 -27.11 -0.79 3.34
CA ARG A 66 -28.10 -0.39 2.34
C ARG A 66 -28.10 1.11 2.19
N ARG A 67 -28.17 1.57 0.95
CA ARG A 67 -28.42 2.97 0.60
C ARG A 67 -29.23 3.05 -0.69
N ASP A 68 -29.77 4.21 -0.97
CA ASP A 68 -30.43 4.48 -2.25
C ASP A 68 -29.49 4.15 -3.42
N GLY A 69 -29.98 3.29 -4.32
CA GLY A 69 -29.27 2.86 -5.52
C GLY A 69 -28.52 1.52 -5.41
N TYR A 70 -28.11 1.07 -4.21
CA TYR A 70 -27.44 -0.22 -4.06
C TYR A 70 -27.47 -0.81 -2.62
N CYS A 71 -27.31 -2.13 -2.56
CA CYS A 71 -27.01 -2.86 -1.34
C CYS A 71 -25.57 -3.39 -1.40
N MET A 72 -24.88 -3.42 -0.26
CA MET A 72 -23.59 -4.07 -0.12
C MET A 72 -23.60 -5.02 1.07
N TRP A 73 -22.87 -6.11 0.99
CA TRP A 73 -22.62 -6.96 2.15
C TRP A 73 -21.21 -7.55 2.15
N MET A 74 -20.74 -7.91 3.33
CA MET A 74 -19.46 -8.55 3.58
C MET A 74 -19.70 -9.87 4.32
N GLN A 75 -19.02 -10.91 3.85
CA GLN A 75 -18.99 -12.25 4.43
C GLN A 75 -17.53 -12.66 4.63
N LEU A 76 -17.23 -13.37 5.72
CA LEU A 76 -15.95 -14.06 5.86
C LEU A 76 -16.14 -15.51 5.41
N GLU A 77 -15.22 -15.96 4.57
CA GLU A 77 -15.19 -17.32 4.04
C GLU A 77 -13.76 -17.87 4.23
N ASN A 78 -13.65 -19.20 4.29
CA ASN A 78 -12.36 -19.88 4.38
C ASN A 78 -12.20 -20.82 3.18
N SER A 79 -10.96 -20.94 2.70
CA SER A 79 -10.58 -21.85 1.63
C SER A 79 -9.29 -22.59 2.02
N ARG A 80 -8.88 -23.57 1.22
CA ARG A 80 -7.55 -24.20 1.36
C ARG A 80 -6.38 -23.21 1.29
N PHE A 81 -6.61 -22.00 0.77
CA PHE A 81 -5.62 -20.93 0.65
C PHE A 81 -5.71 -19.90 1.79
N GLY A 82 -6.58 -20.13 2.77
CA GLY A 82 -6.81 -19.25 3.90
C GLY A 82 -8.13 -18.49 3.83
N GLU A 83 -8.32 -17.62 4.82
CA GLU A 83 -9.51 -16.81 5.01
C GLU A 83 -9.54 -15.60 4.08
N PHE A 84 -10.73 -15.22 3.65
CA PHE A 84 -10.94 -14.03 2.83
C PHE A 84 -12.29 -13.38 3.15
N ALA A 85 -12.35 -12.07 2.93
CA ALA A 85 -13.58 -11.33 2.95
C ALA A 85 -14.17 -11.27 1.54
N ARG A 86 -15.38 -11.79 1.36
CA ARG A 86 -16.18 -11.58 0.16
C ARG A 86 -17.07 -10.37 0.35
N ILE A 87 -16.86 -9.34 -0.46
CA ILE A 87 -17.72 -8.17 -0.49
C ILE A 87 -18.54 -8.23 -1.77
N THR A 88 -19.86 -8.11 -1.65
CA THR A 88 -20.75 -8.04 -2.81
C THR A 88 -21.48 -6.71 -2.83
N GLN A 89 -21.47 -6.02 -3.97
CA GLN A 89 -22.35 -4.90 -4.30
C GLN A 89 -23.46 -5.39 -5.23
N MET A 90 -24.70 -5.07 -4.92
CA MET A 90 -25.87 -5.30 -5.76
C MET A 90 -26.56 -3.95 -6.02
N MET A 91 -26.56 -3.54 -7.28
CA MET A 91 -27.25 -2.33 -7.73
C MET A 91 -28.75 -2.59 -7.85
N ASN A 92 -29.57 -1.54 -7.77
CA ASN A 92 -31.03 -1.67 -7.89
C ASN A 92 -31.51 -2.27 -9.23
N ASN A 93 -30.70 -2.16 -10.28
CA ASN A 93 -30.96 -2.79 -11.59
C ASN A 93 -30.54 -4.27 -11.64
N GLY A 94 -30.28 -4.91 -10.50
CA GLY A 94 -29.88 -6.31 -10.39
C GLY A 94 -28.41 -6.59 -10.70
N ARG A 95 -27.64 -5.61 -11.21
CA ARG A 95 -26.21 -5.83 -11.50
C ARG A 95 -25.45 -6.10 -10.20
N ARG A 96 -24.72 -7.21 -10.18
CA ARG A 96 -23.89 -7.66 -9.06
C ARG A 96 -22.41 -7.50 -9.37
N LYS A 97 -21.64 -7.03 -8.39
CA LYS A 97 -20.17 -6.98 -8.42
C LYS A 97 -19.61 -7.57 -7.13
N GLY A 98 -18.48 -8.25 -7.22
CA GLY A 98 -17.80 -8.87 -6.08
C GLY A 98 -16.37 -8.38 -5.94
N LEU A 99 -15.89 -8.29 -4.71
CA LEU A 99 -14.48 -8.18 -4.36
C LEU A 99 -14.12 -9.32 -3.41
N ILE A 100 -12.90 -9.84 -3.53
CA ILE A 100 -12.35 -10.87 -2.64
C ILE A 100 -11.06 -10.32 -2.06
N ILE A 101 -11.07 -10.02 -0.75
CA ILE A 101 -9.91 -9.50 -0.03
C ILE A 101 -9.33 -10.61 0.85
N PRO A 102 -8.19 -11.20 0.50
CA PRO A 102 -7.55 -12.20 1.35
C PRO A 102 -7.20 -11.60 2.72
N GLN A 103 -7.30 -12.41 3.77
CA GLN A 103 -6.81 -12.04 5.10
C GLN A 103 -5.30 -11.74 5.06
N GLY A 104 -4.58 -12.46 4.19
CA GLY A 104 -3.12 -12.47 4.17
C GLY A 104 -2.53 -13.09 5.43
N SER A 105 -1.21 -13.25 5.44
CA SER A 105 -0.49 -13.76 6.61
C SER A 105 -0.80 -12.92 7.86
N GLN A 106 -1.22 -13.56 8.95
CA GLN A 106 -1.48 -12.91 10.25
C GLN A 106 -2.42 -11.67 10.19
N GLY A 107 -3.37 -11.66 9.24
CA GLY A 107 -4.33 -10.58 9.08
C GLY A 107 -3.77 -9.30 8.42
N ILE A 108 -2.54 -9.34 7.88
CA ILE A 108 -1.89 -8.18 7.27
C ILE A 108 -2.70 -7.64 6.08
N GLY A 109 -3.32 -8.51 5.29
CA GLY A 109 -4.15 -8.11 4.16
C GLY A 109 -5.34 -7.25 4.58
N TRP A 110 -6.09 -7.70 5.59
CA TRP A 110 -7.23 -6.94 6.13
C TRP A 110 -6.79 -5.65 6.82
N LYS A 111 -5.70 -5.68 7.61
CA LYS A 111 -5.13 -4.48 8.24
C LYS A 111 -4.70 -3.44 7.21
N GLY A 112 -3.99 -3.87 6.17
CA GLY A 112 -3.52 -3.01 5.08
C GLY A 112 -4.68 -2.43 4.27
N PHE A 113 -5.68 -3.25 3.93
CA PHE A 113 -6.87 -2.79 3.22
C PHE A 113 -7.68 -1.78 4.05
N ARG A 114 -7.80 -2.01 5.37
CA ARG A 114 -8.39 -1.05 6.32
C ARG A 114 -7.61 0.27 6.35
N GLY A 115 -6.29 0.23 6.45
CA GLY A 115 -5.43 1.43 6.43
C GLY A 115 -5.59 2.23 5.13
N LEU A 116 -5.65 1.53 4.01
CA LEU A 116 -5.87 2.14 2.70
C LEU A 116 -7.22 2.87 2.59
N MET A 117 -8.27 2.39 3.27
CA MET A 117 -9.54 3.10 3.39
C MET A 117 -9.44 4.31 4.34
N GLU A 118 -8.72 4.19 5.46
CA GLU A 118 -8.44 5.29 6.39
C GLU A 118 -7.73 6.46 5.69
N ASP A 119 -6.72 6.17 4.88
CA ASP A 119 -5.97 7.19 4.13
C ASP A 119 -6.87 7.97 3.17
N VAL A 120 -7.79 7.28 2.50
CA VAL A 120 -8.76 7.91 1.58
C VAL A 120 -9.82 8.70 2.36
N LEU A 121 -10.24 8.20 3.52
CA LEU A 121 -11.21 8.89 4.38
C LEU A 121 -10.61 10.15 5.03
N SER A 122 -9.32 10.14 5.32
CA SER A 122 -8.59 11.26 5.94
C SER A 122 -8.07 12.31 4.95
N GLY A 123 -8.31 12.12 3.64
CA GLY A 123 -7.91 13.07 2.60
C GLY A 123 -6.47 12.92 2.11
N GLY A 124 -5.82 11.78 2.40
CA GLY A 124 -4.50 11.46 1.86
C GLY A 124 -3.35 12.26 2.46
N ARG A 125 -3.26 12.34 3.79
CA ARG A 125 -2.03 12.82 4.45
C ARG A 125 -0.97 11.73 4.40
N ASN A 126 -0.03 11.88 3.46
CA ASN A 126 1.25 11.18 3.31
C ASN A 126 1.74 10.39 4.55
N THR A 127 1.77 9.07 4.46
CA THR A 127 2.83 8.25 5.10
C THR A 127 3.48 7.40 4.01
N ARG A 128 4.39 8.02 3.24
CA ARG A 128 5.34 7.27 2.43
C ARG A 128 6.35 6.62 3.37
N ILE A 129 6.06 5.43 3.88
CA ILE A 129 7.12 4.52 4.30
C ILE A 129 7.66 3.92 3.00
N HIS A 130 8.66 4.60 2.43
CA HIS A 130 9.55 3.98 1.46
C HIS A 130 10.53 3.11 2.25
N GLU A 131 10.25 1.82 2.33
CA GLU A 131 11.29 0.83 2.50
C GLU A 131 12.16 0.89 1.24
N LYS A 132 13.30 1.58 1.33
CA LYS A 132 14.40 1.47 0.37
C LYS A 132 15.55 0.76 1.06
N GLU A 133 15.46 -0.57 1.12
CA GLU A 133 16.66 -1.41 1.17
C GLU A 133 17.21 -1.56 -0.25
N ASN A 134 18.29 -0.83 -0.53
CA ASN A 134 19.48 -1.31 -1.24
C ASN A 134 20.42 -0.12 -1.45
N GLN A 135 21.20 0.19 -0.41
CA GLN A 135 22.50 0.84 -0.60
C GLN A 135 23.50 -0.24 -0.99
N SER A 136 23.64 -0.47 -2.29
CA SER A 136 24.89 -0.94 -2.86
C SER A 136 25.18 -0.09 -4.08
N LEU A 137 25.95 0.97 -3.84
CA LEU A 137 26.89 1.57 -4.79
C LEU A 137 27.77 2.53 -3.98
N MET A 138 28.99 2.06 -3.73
CA MET A 138 30.10 2.85 -3.24
C MET A 138 30.24 4.16 -4.03
N VAL A 139 30.20 5.29 -3.35
CA VAL A 139 31.13 6.40 -3.62
C VAL A 139 31.54 7.02 -2.29
N VAL A 140 32.79 6.74 -1.93
CA VAL A 140 33.57 7.44 -0.90
C VAL A 140 33.62 8.93 -1.23
N SER A 141 33.42 9.80 -0.24
CA SER A 141 34.36 10.90 0.10
C SER A 141 33.85 11.87 1.18
N LYS A 142 34.74 12.09 2.18
CA LYS A 142 34.96 13.34 2.95
C LYS A 142 33.88 13.78 3.96
N SER A 143 34.15 14.18 5.20
CA SER A 143 35.37 14.31 6.01
C SER A 143 34.92 14.45 7.47
N ARG A 144 35.67 13.85 8.40
CA ARG A 144 35.44 14.01 9.84
C ARG A 144 36.00 15.36 10.29
N VAL A 145 35.14 16.24 10.81
CA VAL A 145 35.55 17.40 11.61
C VAL A 145 36.08 16.85 12.95
N ARG A 146 37.31 17.23 13.31
CA ARG A 146 37.99 16.83 14.54
C ARG A 146 37.89 17.98 15.55
N GLU A 147 37.38 17.69 16.74
CA GLU A 147 37.55 18.53 17.94
C GLU A 147 39.02 18.55 18.36
N GLN A 148 39.48 19.74 18.77
CA GLN A 148 40.83 20.00 19.22
C GLN A 148 41.13 19.30 20.55
N GLY A 149 42.25 18.58 20.56
CA GLY A 149 42.94 18.11 21.74
C GLY A 149 44.44 18.18 21.44
N ASN A 150 45.12 19.01 22.23
CA ASN A 150 46.45 19.58 22.06
C ASN A 150 47.58 18.54 21.88
N GLY A 151 48.48 18.76 20.91
CA GLY A 151 49.75 18.03 20.73
C GLY A 151 50.23 17.98 19.27
N GLY A 152 51.22 18.79 18.90
CA GLY A 152 51.86 18.82 17.57
C GLY A 152 52.42 17.45 17.13
N TRP A 153 52.74 17.17 15.86
CA TRP A 153 53.42 18.01 14.86
C TRP A 153 53.31 17.41 13.44
N VAL A 154 53.73 18.24 12.47
CA VAL A 154 54.34 17.97 11.15
C VAL A 154 53.41 17.59 10.00
N GLU A 155 53.41 18.49 9.02
CA GLU A 155 52.84 18.40 7.68
C GLU A 155 53.79 17.58 6.79
N MET A 156 53.27 16.52 6.16
CA MET A 156 53.95 15.87 5.03
C MET A 156 53.11 16.08 3.78
N HIS A 157 53.62 16.92 2.87
CA HIS A 157 53.13 17.03 1.51
C HIS A 157 53.48 15.75 0.74
N LYS A 158 52.47 15.15 0.09
CA LYS A 158 52.69 14.35 -1.11
C LYS A 158 51.84 14.92 -2.23
N GLU A 159 52.55 15.50 -3.20
CA GLU A 159 52.08 15.82 -4.53
C GLU A 159 51.53 14.56 -5.19
N ASN A 160 50.35 14.68 -5.81
CA ASN A 160 49.91 13.74 -6.83
C ASN A 160 49.64 14.54 -8.10
N THR A 161 50.58 14.43 -9.02
CA THR A 161 50.55 14.90 -10.41
C THR A 161 49.45 14.16 -11.19
N PRO A 162 48.80 14.79 -12.19
CA PRO A 162 47.68 14.19 -12.90
C PRO A 162 48.12 13.09 -13.88
N ALA A 163 47.32 12.04 -14.01
CA ALA A 163 47.47 11.06 -15.09
C ALA A 163 47.15 11.72 -16.44
N ASN A 164 48.16 11.77 -17.30
CA ASN A 164 48.12 12.29 -18.66
C ASN A 164 47.42 11.29 -19.59
N ASN A 165 46.36 11.75 -20.27
CA ASN A 165 45.79 11.10 -21.44
C ASN A 165 46.47 11.69 -22.68
N LYS A 166 47.13 10.85 -23.48
CA LYS A 166 47.47 10.99 -24.91
C LYS A 166 48.28 9.73 -25.25
N GLY A 167 48.00 8.93 -26.26
CA GLY A 167 47.13 9.03 -27.43
C GLY A 167 47.77 8.11 -28.47
N ASP A 168 46.98 7.48 -29.34
CA ASP A 168 47.54 6.80 -30.51
C ASP A 168 46.76 7.22 -31.75
N ALA A 169 47.48 7.93 -32.64
CA ALA A 169 47.18 8.05 -34.05
C ALA A 169 48.51 7.98 -34.83
N ASN A 170 48.47 7.19 -35.89
CA ASN A 170 49.34 7.09 -37.07
C ASN A 170 50.58 6.17 -37.02
N ALA A 171 50.42 5.04 -37.72
CA ALA A 171 51.25 4.73 -38.88
C ALA A 171 50.31 4.55 -40.10
#